data_AF-A0A4Q3EPR4-F1
#
_entry.id   AF-A0A4Q3EPR4-F1
#
_cell.length_a   1.000
_cell.length_b   1.000
_cell.length_c   1.000
_cell.angle_alpha   90.00
_cell.angle_beta   90.00
_cell.angle_gamma   90.00
#
_symmetry.space_group_name_H-M   'P 1'
#
loop_
_entity.id
_entity.type
_entity.pdbx_description
1 polymer ?
#
loop_
_entity_poly.entity_id
_entity_poly.type
_entity_poly.pdbx_seq_one_letter_code
_entity_poly.pdbx_strand_id
1 'polypeptide(L)'
;MKFLYLQNNLVKTVLLLLTAVFISINLSAQNNLPIALNQVGFLPDAPKVAIVSGKTGGKFSIKNPNGKVVFSGELQATGKTDFSGIKTASADFSALHQTGNFVVSAEGLPDSYLFKIEPNVYADAAKASIKAFYFQRASTALPEKFAGKWHRVAGHADDEVLVHPSAASANRPAGTKISAARGWYDAGDYNKYVVNSGISTGTLLSLYEDFPQHMASVQTNIPETGNGVPDILNEVLWNLRWLLTMQDPADGGVYNKLTNANFDAMEMPDKDKTPRYVVQK
;
A
#
# COMPACT_ATOMS: atom_id res chain seq x y z
N MET A 1 -30.51 -26.62 53.15
CA MET A 1 -30.17 -25.22 52.77
C MET A 1 -28.66 -24.91 52.75
N LYS A 2 -27.81 -25.53 53.60
CA LYS A 2 -26.33 -25.34 53.56
C LYS A 2 -25.60 -25.99 52.37
N PHE A 3 -26.10 -27.10 51.82
CA PHE A 3 -25.42 -27.84 50.74
C PHE A 3 -25.42 -27.11 49.38
N LEU A 4 -26.52 -26.42 49.03
CA LEU A 4 -26.63 -25.63 47.80
C LEU A 4 -25.73 -24.37 47.80
N TYR A 5 -25.35 -23.88 48.98
CA TYR A 5 -24.52 -22.68 49.10
C TYR A 5 -23.03 -22.96 48.84
N LEU A 6 -22.55 -24.15 49.22
CA LEU A 6 -21.17 -24.58 49.01
C LEU A 6 -20.88 -24.93 47.54
N GLN A 7 -21.84 -25.51 46.82
CA GLN A 7 -21.72 -25.84 45.40
C GLN A 7 -21.58 -24.58 44.53
N ASN A 8 -22.33 -23.53 44.85
CA ASN A 8 -22.28 -22.25 44.13
C ASN A 8 -20.95 -21.50 44.32
N ASN A 9 -20.33 -21.60 45.50
CA ASN A 9 -19.04 -20.97 45.74
C ASN A 9 -17.89 -21.72 45.05
N LEU A 10 -17.94 -23.06 45.00
CA LEU A 10 -16.92 -23.86 44.29
C LEU A 10 -16.95 -23.62 42.77
N VAL A 11 -18.15 -23.56 42.18
CA VAL A 11 -18.32 -23.26 40.74
C VAL A 11 -17.86 -21.84 40.42
N LYS A 12 -18.14 -20.85 41.28
CA LYS A 12 -17.66 -19.46 41.10
C LYS A 12 -16.14 -19.36 41.20
N THR A 13 -15.50 -20.08 42.12
CA THR A 13 -14.03 -20.08 42.29
C THR A 13 -13.32 -20.78 41.12
N VAL A 14 -13.87 -21.89 40.62
CA VAL A 14 -13.34 -22.60 39.43
C VAL A 14 -13.53 -21.76 38.15
N LEU A 15 -14.67 -21.07 38.02
CA LEU A 15 -14.91 -20.16 36.89
C LEU A 15 -13.98 -18.94 36.94
N LEU A 16 -13.71 -18.37 38.13
CA LEU A 16 -12.75 -17.27 38.32
C LEU A 16 -11.32 -17.68 37.93
N LEU A 17 -10.88 -18.88 38.34
CA LEU A 17 -9.57 -19.43 38.00
C LEU A 17 -9.44 -19.74 36.50
N LEU A 18 -10.49 -20.27 35.86
CA LEU A 18 -10.49 -20.47 34.41
C LEU A 18 -10.47 -19.13 33.65
N THR A 19 -11.20 -18.11 34.09
CA THR A 19 -11.09 -16.76 33.50
C THR A 19 -9.70 -16.15 33.70
N ALA A 20 -9.04 -16.35 34.85
CA ALA A 20 -7.68 -15.85 35.09
C ALA A 20 -6.62 -16.58 34.24
N VAL A 21 -6.80 -17.88 33.99
CA VAL A 21 -5.91 -18.65 33.10
C VAL A 21 -6.12 -18.25 31.64
N PHE A 22 -7.34 -17.94 31.20
CA PHE A 22 -7.60 -17.45 29.83
C PHE A 22 -7.17 -15.98 29.60
N ILE A 23 -7.16 -15.14 30.64
CA ILE A 23 -6.66 -13.76 30.56
C ILE A 23 -5.11 -13.72 30.51
N SER A 24 -4.43 -14.79 30.93
CA SER A 24 -2.97 -14.88 30.92
C SER A 24 -2.36 -15.27 29.56
N ILE A 25 -3.18 -15.52 28.52
CA ILE A 25 -2.72 -16.04 27.22
C ILE A 25 -2.79 -14.99 26.09
N ASN A 26 -3.12 -13.72 26.38
CA ASN A 26 -3.11 -12.67 25.36
C ASN A 26 -2.51 -11.33 25.84
N LEU A 27 -1.41 -11.42 26.59
CA LEU A 27 -0.47 -10.31 26.78
C LEU A 27 0.81 -10.58 25.96
N SER A 28 0.63 -10.90 24.68
CA SER A 28 1.63 -10.66 23.64
C SER A 28 1.02 -9.71 22.61
N ALA A 29 0.41 -8.64 23.10
CA ALA A 29 -0.07 -7.55 22.27
C ALA A 29 1.15 -6.65 21.96
N GLN A 30 1.57 -6.66 20.70
CA GLN A 30 2.84 -6.24 20.12
C GLN A 30 4.01 -7.21 20.36
N ASN A 31 4.21 -8.13 19.41
CA ASN A 31 5.57 -8.53 19.04
C ASN A 31 6.30 -7.25 18.59
N ASN A 32 6.86 -6.50 19.53
CA ASN A 32 7.87 -5.51 19.23
C ASN A 32 9.06 -6.28 18.69
N LEU A 33 9.07 -6.49 17.37
CA LEU A 33 10.21 -7.08 16.70
C LEU A 33 11.35 -6.10 16.85
N PRO A 34 12.36 -6.44 17.66
CA PRO A 34 13.40 -5.49 17.98
C PRO A 34 14.34 -5.30 16.80
N ILE A 35 14.19 -6.06 15.71
CA ILE A 35 15.03 -5.97 14.51
C ILE A 35 14.15 -5.59 13.31
N ALA A 36 14.26 -4.34 12.88
CA ALA A 36 13.58 -3.80 11.71
C ALA A 36 14.51 -3.83 10.49
N LEU A 37 14.01 -4.28 9.34
CA LEU A 37 14.76 -4.39 8.08
C LEU A 37 13.82 -4.34 6.88
N ASN A 38 14.38 -4.25 5.67
CA ASN A 38 13.61 -4.37 4.43
C ASN A 38 13.10 -5.81 4.27
N GLN A 39 11.81 -6.02 4.51
CA GLN A 39 11.18 -7.35 4.47
C GLN A 39 11.04 -7.93 3.05
N VAL A 40 11.16 -7.09 2.01
CA VAL A 40 11.26 -7.57 0.63
C VAL A 40 12.65 -8.18 0.43
N GLY A 41 13.68 -7.45 0.85
CA GLY A 41 15.06 -7.91 0.87
C GLY A 41 16.04 -6.85 0.34
N PHE A 42 17.20 -7.32 -0.10
CA PHE A 42 18.34 -6.48 -0.50
C PHE A 42 18.97 -6.96 -1.81
N LEU A 43 19.55 -6.04 -2.57
CA LEU A 43 20.37 -6.38 -3.74
C LEU A 43 21.77 -6.83 -3.27
N PRO A 44 22.45 -7.77 -3.97
CA PRO A 44 23.75 -8.29 -3.57
C PRO A 44 24.82 -7.22 -3.36
N ASP A 45 24.82 -6.16 -4.17
CA ASP A 45 25.86 -5.13 -4.19
C ASP A 45 25.38 -3.77 -3.68
N ALA A 46 24.20 -3.71 -3.06
CA ALA A 46 23.66 -2.50 -2.43
C ALA A 46 23.91 -2.49 -0.91
N PRO A 47 23.77 -1.31 -0.26
CA PRO A 47 23.75 -1.21 1.19
C PRO A 47 22.66 -2.08 1.82
N LYS A 48 23.00 -2.72 2.96
CA LYS A 48 22.08 -3.63 3.68
C LYS A 48 22.22 -3.37 5.17
N VAL A 49 21.14 -2.85 5.77
CA VAL A 49 21.12 -2.45 7.17
C VAL A 49 19.85 -2.95 7.83
N ALA A 50 20.00 -3.48 9.04
CA ALA A 50 18.90 -3.69 9.97
C ALA A 50 19.07 -2.76 11.19
N ILE A 51 17.95 -2.29 11.74
CA ILE A 51 17.91 -1.46 12.94
C ILE A 51 17.47 -2.32 14.12
N VAL A 52 18.29 -2.33 15.16
CA VAL A 52 18.09 -3.11 16.38
C VAL A 52 17.68 -2.18 17.53
N SER A 53 16.44 -2.28 17.95
CA SER A 53 15.83 -1.52 19.05
C SER A 53 16.24 -2.06 20.42
N GLY A 54 16.47 -1.16 21.37
CA GLY A 54 16.84 -1.48 22.75
C GLY A 54 18.32 -1.82 22.94
N LYS A 55 19.16 -1.65 21.91
CA LYS A 55 20.61 -1.86 21.97
C LYS A 55 21.38 -0.65 21.43
N THR A 56 22.60 -0.45 21.91
CA THR A 56 23.56 0.54 21.38
C THR A 56 24.89 -0.09 20.96
N GLY A 57 24.99 -1.42 20.99
CA GLY A 57 26.20 -2.18 20.70
C GLY A 57 25.98 -3.67 20.94
N GLY A 58 27.03 -4.46 20.72
CA GLY A 58 27.01 -5.92 20.81
C GLY A 58 27.22 -6.59 19.45
N LYS A 59 27.11 -7.92 19.39
CA LYS A 59 27.32 -8.69 18.16
C LYS A 59 26.01 -9.00 17.46
N PHE A 60 26.07 -9.08 16.14
CA PHE A 60 25.01 -9.64 15.32
C PHE A 60 25.57 -10.66 14.33
N SER A 61 24.70 -11.50 13.80
CA SER A 61 25.01 -12.46 12.75
C SER A 61 23.89 -12.55 11.72
N ILE A 62 24.23 -12.94 10.51
CA ILE A 62 23.28 -13.34 9.47
C ILE A 62 23.31 -14.85 9.38
N LYS A 63 22.14 -15.48 9.51
CA LYS A 63 21.99 -16.94 9.43
C LYS A 63 21.16 -17.32 8.21
N ASN A 64 21.50 -18.44 7.58
CA ASN A 64 20.63 -19.07 6.59
C ASN A 64 19.51 -19.89 7.28
N PRO A 65 18.53 -20.46 6.55
CA PRO A 65 17.41 -21.19 7.14
C PRO A 65 17.83 -22.47 7.89
N ASN A 66 19.04 -22.98 7.66
CA ASN A 66 19.60 -24.14 8.36
C ASN A 66 20.31 -23.74 9.67
N GLY A 67 20.22 -22.45 10.07
CA GLY A 67 20.88 -21.92 11.26
C GLY A 67 22.39 -21.66 11.10
N LYS A 68 22.96 -21.88 9.90
CA LYS A 68 24.39 -21.62 9.65
C LYS A 68 24.62 -20.12 9.56
N VAL A 69 25.56 -19.62 10.37
CA VAL A 69 26.06 -18.24 10.27
C VAL A 69 26.85 -18.08 8.98
N VAL A 70 26.47 -17.09 8.17
CA VAL A 70 27.12 -16.74 6.90
C VAL A 70 27.82 -15.38 6.95
N PHE A 71 27.49 -14.56 7.94
CA PHE A 71 28.11 -13.26 8.19
C PHE A 71 28.00 -12.92 9.67
N SER A 72 28.98 -12.20 10.21
CA SER A 72 28.98 -11.70 11.59
C SER A 72 29.53 -10.29 11.61
N GLY A 73 29.04 -9.46 12.53
CA GLY A 73 29.51 -8.10 12.70
C GLY A 73 29.18 -7.53 14.08
N GLU A 74 29.54 -6.27 14.28
CA GLU A 74 29.25 -5.51 15.49
C GLU A 74 28.18 -4.46 15.23
N LEU A 75 27.22 -4.37 16.15
CA LEU A 75 26.20 -3.35 16.16
C LEU A 75 26.83 -1.99 16.42
N GLN A 76 26.46 -1.01 15.60
CA GLN A 76 26.92 0.38 15.73
C GLN A 76 25.78 1.23 16.32
N ALA A 77 26.04 1.99 17.38
CA ALA A 77 25.02 2.88 17.94
C ALA A 77 24.50 3.85 16.86
N THR A 78 23.18 3.88 16.66
CA THR A 78 22.57 4.94 15.83
C THR A 78 22.53 6.19 16.69
N GLY A 79 23.13 7.29 16.25
CA GLY A 79 23.39 8.51 17.04
C GLY A 79 22.26 9.01 17.95
N LYS A 80 21.59 10.13 17.59
CA LYS A 80 20.51 10.67 18.43
C LYS A 80 19.27 9.76 18.34
N THR A 81 18.65 9.51 19.50
CA THR A 81 17.32 8.88 19.58
C THR A 81 16.30 9.75 18.85
N ASP A 82 15.42 9.12 18.09
CA ASP A 82 14.30 9.79 17.43
C ASP A 82 13.24 10.24 18.45
N PHE A 83 12.09 10.72 17.96
CA PHE A 83 10.96 11.14 18.80
C PHE A 83 10.41 10.03 19.72
N SER A 84 10.77 8.75 19.50
CA SER A 84 10.34 7.63 20.35
C SER A 84 11.18 7.50 21.63
N GLY A 85 12.38 8.11 21.67
CA GLY A 85 13.33 7.94 22.77
C GLY A 85 13.97 6.54 22.85
N ILE A 86 13.66 5.65 21.90
CA ILE A 86 14.23 4.30 21.84
C ILE A 86 15.67 4.39 21.36
N LYS A 87 16.58 3.82 22.14
CA LYS A 87 17.98 3.62 21.70
C LYS A 87 18.03 2.52 20.66
N THR A 88 18.69 2.78 19.54
CA THR A 88 18.84 1.79 18.47
C THR A 88 20.31 1.61 18.08
N ALA A 89 20.61 0.50 17.41
CA ALA A 89 21.90 0.21 16.80
C ALA A 89 21.71 -0.35 15.39
N SER A 90 22.61 -0.05 14.46
CA SER A 90 22.59 -0.61 13.11
C SER A 90 23.43 -1.88 13.03
N ALA A 91 22.89 -2.88 12.35
CA ALA A 91 23.59 -4.05 11.84
C ALA A 91 23.82 -3.83 10.34
N ASP A 92 25.03 -3.43 9.96
CA ASP A 92 25.43 -3.28 8.55
C ASP A 92 26.06 -4.58 8.05
N PHE A 93 25.39 -5.23 7.11
CA PHE A 93 25.85 -6.46 6.46
C PHE A 93 26.01 -6.25 4.96
N SER A 94 26.36 -5.04 4.53
CA SER A 94 26.53 -4.68 3.12
C SER A 94 27.59 -5.52 2.41
N ALA A 95 28.62 -5.98 3.14
CA ALA A 95 29.66 -6.88 2.63
C ALA A 95 29.20 -8.33 2.38
N LEU A 96 27.96 -8.69 2.76
CA LEU A 96 27.38 -9.98 2.41
C LEU A 96 26.77 -9.92 1.01
N HIS A 97 27.49 -10.46 0.02
CA HIS A 97 27.05 -10.56 -1.37
C HIS A 97 26.33 -11.89 -1.69
N GLN A 98 26.39 -12.86 -0.77
CA GLN A 98 25.80 -14.18 -0.98
C GLN A 98 24.28 -14.08 -1.16
N THR A 99 23.77 -14.56 -2.28
CA THR A 99 22.33 -14.65 -2.52
C THR A 99 21.68 -15.76 -1.72
N GLY A 100 20.44 -15.54 -1.28
CA GLY A 100 19.69 -16.54 -0.54
C GLY A 100 18.64 -15.94 0.40
N ASN A 101 18.10 -16.79 1.27
CA ASN A 101 17.20 -16.39 2.33
C ASN A 101 17.95 -16.34 3.66
N PHE A 102 17.68 -15.34 4.47
CA PHE A 102 18.44 -15.11 5.70
C PHE A 102 17.58 -14.51 6.81
N VAL A 103 18.10 -14.56 8.04
CA VAL A 103 17.61 -13.81 9.19
C VAL A 103 18.78 -13.07 9.85
N VAL A 104 18.48 -11.92 10.46
CA VAL A 104 19.40 -11.21 11.36
C VAL A 104 19.18 -11.74 12.76
N SER A 105 20.27 -12.08 13.44
CA SER A 105 20.27 -12.52 14.83
C SER A 105 21.14 -11.59 15.66
N ALA A 106 20.61 -11.11 16.79
CA ALA A 106 21.33 -10.28 17.75
C ALA A 106 21.16 -10.87 19.15
N GLU A 107 22.21 -10.84 19.96
CA GLU A 107 22.25 -11.52 21.25
C GLU A 107 21.11 -11.08 22.20
N GLY A 108 20.40 -12.05 22.77
CA GLY A 108 19.30 -11.79 23.71
C GLY A 108 18.01 -11.26 23.08
N LEU A 109 17.90 -11.30 21.75
CA LEU A 109 16.70 -10.92 21.00
C LEU A 109 16.22 -12.08 20.11
N PRO A 110 14.92 -12.16 19.80
CA PRO A 110 14.45 -13.05 18.74
C PRO A 110 15.05 -12.67 17.38
N ASP A 111 15.25 -13.67 16.53
CA ASP A 111 15.69 -13.47 15.15
C ASP A 111 14.67 -12.61 14.36
N SER A 112 15.14 -11.89 13.35
CA SER A 112 14.29 -11.09 12.47
C SER A 112 13.35 -11.96 11.63
N TYR A 113 12.41 -11.32 10.92
CA TYR A 113 11.77 -11.98 9.79
C TYR A 113 12.79 -12.42 8.73
N LEU A 114 12.40 -13.45 7.99
CA LEU A 114 13.13 -13.92 6.81
C LEU A 114 13.19 -12.80 5.77
N PHE A 115 14.35 -12.57 5.19
CA PHE A 115 14.55 -11.66 4.07
C PHE A 115 15.41 -12.31 2.99
N LYS A 116 15.37 -11.75 1.78
CA LYS A 116 16.16 -12.23 0.63
C LYS A 116 17.34 -11.32 0.33
N ILE A 117 18.42 -11.90 -0.19
CA ILE A 117 19.43 -11.18 -0.96
C ILE A 117 19.41 -11.76 -2.37
N GLU A 118 18.99 -10.99 -3.36
CA GLU A 118 18.90 -11.45 -4.76
C GLU A 118 18.92 -10.27 -5.76
N PRO A 119 19.42 -10.46 -7.01
CA PRO A 119 19.55 -9.36 -7.98
C PRO A 119 18.25 -8.65 -8.39
N ASN A 120 17.10 -9.31 -8.28
CA ASN A 120 15.80 -8.80 -8.73
C ASN A 120 14.78 -8.69 -7.58
N VAL A 121 15.26 -8.52 -6.35
CA VAL A 121 14.44 -8.62 -5.13
C VAL A 121 13.23 -7.66 -5.11
N TYR A 122 13.33 -6.53 -5.81
CA TYR A 122 12.27 -5.52 -5.89
C TYR A 122 11.32 -5.66 -7.09
N ALA A 123 11.54 -6.62 -8.00
CA ALA A 123 10.80 -6.72 -9.24
C ALA A 123 9.29 -6.91 -9.01
N ASP A 124 8.92 -7.83 -8.11
CA ASP A 124 7.51 -8.09 -7.79
C ASP A 124 6.85 -6.91 -7.07
N ALA A 125 7.57 -6.25 -6.15
CA ALA A 125 7.09 -5.08 -5.45
C ALA A 125 6.85 -3.91 -6.42
N ALA A 126 7.80 -3.63 -7.31
CA ALA A 126 7.68 -2.60 -8.33
C ALA A 126 6.50 -2.88 -9.28
N LYS A 127 6.37 -4.12 -9.77
CA LYS A 127 5.25 -4.56 -10.61
C LYS A 127 3.91 -4.41 -9.87
N ALA A 128 3.84 -4.79 -8.59
CA ALA A 128 2.64 -4.64 -7.78
C ALA A 128 2.26 -3.16 -7.57
N SER A 129 3.25 -2.28 -7.34
CA SER A 129 3.02 -0.84 -7.22
C SER A 129 2.44 -0.21 -8.49
N ILE A 130 2.89 -0.63 -9.68
CA ILE A 130 2.31 -0.16 -10.95
C ILE A 130 0.91 -0.77 -11.14
N LYS A 131 0.74 -2.07 -10.84
CA LYS A 131 -0.55 -2.77 -10.92
C LYS A 131 -1.60 -2.19 -9.97
N ALA A 132 -1.21 -1.50 -8.91
CA ALA A 132 -2.14 -0.83 -7.99
C ALA A 132 -3.04 0.19 -8.70
N PHE A 133 -2.53 0.91 -9.70
CA PHE A 133 -3.33 1.86 -10.49
C PHE A 133 -4.48 1.19 -11.23
N TYR A 134 -4.27 -0.01 -11.78
CA TYR A 134 -5.33 -0.80 -12.39
C TYR A 134 -6.45 -1.12 -11.39
N PHE A 135 -6.10 -1.47 -10.15
CA PHE A 135 -7.09 -1.75 -9.11
C PHE A 135 -7.90 -0.51 -8.71
N GLN A 136 -7.31 0.67 -8.88
CA GLN A 136 -7.97 1.95 -8.65
C GLN A 136 -8.78 2.47 -9.85
N ARG A 137 -8.80 1.81 -11.02
CA ARG A 137 -9.54 2.31 -12.19
C ARG A 137 -11.03 2.54 -11.89
N ALA A 138 -11.49 3.78 -12.06
CA ALA A 138 -12.90 4.16 -11.98
C ALA A 138 -13.64 3.88 -13.30
N SER A 139 -14.98 3.84 -13.26
CA SER A 139 -15.84 3.74 -14.46
C SER A 139 -15.69 2.45 -15.27
N THR A 140 -15.14 1.40 -14.68
CA THR A 140 -14.97 0.09 -15.32
C THR A 140 -15.08 -1.03 -14.32
N ALA A 141 -15.50 -2.19 -14.80
CA ALA A 141 -15.33 -3.44 -14.08
C ALA A 141 -13.84 -3.81 -14.07
N LEU A 142 -13.44 -4.57 -13.05
CA LEU A 142 -12.15 -5.24 -12.97
C LEU A 142 -12.41 -6.75 -13.09
N PRO A 143 -12.27 -7.35 -14.28
CA PRO A 143 -12.53 -8.77 -14.46
C PRO A 143 -11.58 -9.65 -13.65
N GLU A 144 -12.08 -10.81 -13.18
CA GLU A 144 -11.32 -11.77 -12.39
C GLU A 144 -10.00 -12.21 -13.05
N LYS A 145 -10.00 -12.36 -14.38
CA LYS A 145 -8.79 -12.68 -15.17
C LYS A 145 -7.60 -11.75 -14.86
N PHE A 146 -7.86 -10.48 -14.59
CA PHE A 146 -6.84 -9.44 -14.39
C PHE A 146 -6.73 -8.98 -12.94
N ALA A 147 -7.76 -9.24 -12.12
CA ALA A 147 -7.90 -8.73 -10.77
C ALA A 147 -7.93 -9.83 -9.69
N GLY A 148 -8.03 -11.11 -10.05
CA GLY A 148 -8.10 -12.24 -9.13
C GLY A 148 -9.16 -12.03 -8.05
N LYS A 149 -8.77 -12.21 -6.78
CA LYS A 149 -9.67 -12.02 -5.62
C LYS A 149 -10.14 -10.58 -5.41
N TRP A 150 -9.54 -9.60 -6.09
CA TRP A 150 -9.90 -8.18 -6.01
C TRP A 150 -10.78 -7.74 -7.20
N HIS A 151 -11.37 -8.70 -7.93
CA HIS A 151 -12.28 -8.39 -9.02
C HIS A 151 -13.54 -7.69 -8.49
N ARG A 152 -14.12 -6.84 -9.34
CA ARG A 152 -15.36 -6.13 -9.03
C ARG A 152 -16.09 -5.75 -10.30
N VAL A 153 -17.40 -5.59 -10.19
CA VAL A 153 -18.24 -4.99 -11.24
C VAL A 153 -17.91 -3.50 -11.42
N ALA A 154 -18.45 -2.90 -12.48
CA ALA A 154 -18.24 -1.48 -12.74
C ALA A 154 -18.94 -0.61 -11.68
N GLY A 155 -18.18 0.32 -11.10
CA GLY A 155 -18.69 1.40 -10.28
C GLY A 155 -18.51 2.74 -10.98
N HIS A 156 -19.38 3.70 -10.68
CA HIS A 156 -19.32 5.07 -11.18
C HIS A 156 -19.02 5.20 -12.68
N ALA A 157 -20.02 4.96 -13.54
CA ALA A 157 -19.88 5.13 -14.99
C ALA A 157 -19.38 6.54 -15.37
N ASP A 158 -19.72 7.54 -14.55
CA ASP A 158 -19.36 8.95 -14.73
C ASP A 158 -19.77 9.48 -16.12
N ASP A 159 -20.91 9.03 -16.63
CA ASP A 159 -21.56 9.52 -17.85
C ASP A 159 -22.50 10.71 -17.58
N GLU A 160 -23.02 10.82 -16.36
CA GLU A 160 -23.91 11.90 -15.91
C GLU A 160 -23.37 12.68 -14.69
N VAL A 161 -22.16 13.21 -14.79
CA VAL A 161 -21.54 14.03 -13.73
C VAL A 161 -22.10 15.45 -13.78
N LEU A 162 -22.48 16.01 -12.63
CA LEU A 162 -23.11 17.32 -12.54
C LEU A 162 -22.08 18.43 -12.36
N VAL A 163 -22.26 19.57 -13.02
CA VAL A 163 -21.51 20.79 -12.71
C VAL A 163 -22.02 21.36 -11.38
N HIS A 164 -21.17 21.37 -10.34
CA HIS A 164 -21.51 21.98 -9.06
C HIS A 164 -21.69 23.51 -9.21
N PRO A 165 -22.52 24.18 -8.38
CA PRO A 165 -22.63 25.64 -8.41
C PRO A 165 -21.31 26.41 -8.34
N SER A 166 -20.30 25.87 -7.63
CA SER A 166 -18.96 26.47 -7.57
C SER A 166 -18.15 26.37 -8.86
N ALA A 167 -18.58 25.53 -9.81
CA ALA A 167 -17.94 25.31 -11.11
C ALA A 167 -18.76 25.87 -12.28
N ALA A 168 -19.91 26.51 -11.99
CA ALA A 168 -20.83 26.98 -12.99
C ALA A 168 -20.24 28.11 -13.83
N SER A 169 -20.52 28.09 -15.13
CA SER A 169 -20.20 29.16 -16.07
C SER A 169 -21.42 29.47 -16.94
N ALA A 170 -21.35 30.52 -17.76
CA ALA A 170 -22.42 30.84 -18.71
C ALA A 170 -22.69 29.68 -19.70
N ASN A 171 -21.64 28.94 -20.10
CA ASN A 171 -21.74 27.82 -21.04
C ASN A 171 -22.05 26.48 -20.35
N ARG A 172 -21.79 26.38 -19.05
CA ARG A 172 -22.05 25.19 -18.23
C ARG A 172 -22.67 25.63 -16.89
N PRO A 173 -23.97 25.98 -16.87
CA PRO A 173 -24.65 26.33 -15.63
C PRO A 173 -24.67 25.16 -14.65
N ALA A 174 -24.92 25.44 -13.38
CA ALA A 174 -25.03 24.41 -12.35
C ALA A 174 -26.06 23.33 -12.73
N GLY A 175 -25.72 22.07 -12.47
CA GLY A 175 -26.55 20.92 -12.84
C GLY A 175 -26.41 20.46 -14.30
N THR A 176 -25.61 21.13 -15.13
CA THR A 176 -25.22 20.60 -16.45
C THR A 176 -24.60 19.22 -16.27
N LYS A 177 -25.07 18.23 -17.04
CA LYS A 177 -24.51 16.88 -17.09
C LYS A 177 -23.34 16.82 -18.07
N ILE A 178 -22.23 16.24 -17.64
CA ILE A 178 -21.05 15.97 -18.47
C ILE A 178 -20.61 14.52 -18.27
N SER A 179 -19.91 13.98 -19.27
CA SER A 179 -19.22 12.69 -19.14
C SER A 179 -17.76 12.92 -18.75
N ALA A 180 -17.32 12.20 -17.72
CA ALA A 180 -15.96 12.22 -17.19
C ALA A 180 -15.54 10.83 -16.70
N ALA A 181 -15.77 9.81 -17.54
CA ALA A 181 -15.40 8.43 -17.30
C ALA A 181 -13.87 8.21 -17.23
N ARG A 182 -13.47 7.04 -16.71
CA ARG A 182 -12.08 6.60 -16.48
C ARG A 182 -11.42 7.32 -15.31
N GLY A 183 -10.09 7.33 -15.29
CA GLY A 183 -9.29 7.83 -14.18
C GLY A 183 -9.18 6.81 -13.07
N TRP A 184 -8.56 7.24 -11.97
CA TRP A 184 -8.38 6.42 -10.78
C TRP A 184 -9.16 6.99 -9.60
N TYR A 185 -9.75 6.11 -8.79
CA TYR A 185 -10.10 6.45 -7.42
C TYR A 185 -8.83 6.83 -6.66
N ASP A 186 -8.86 7.96 -5.98
CA ASP A 186 -7.65 8.63 -5.49
C ASP A 186 -7.04 7.93 -4.28
N ALA A 187 -7.90 7.45 -3.38
CA ALA A 187 -7.48 6.76 -2.18
C ALA A 187 -8.48 5.66 -1.79
N GLY A 188 -8.85 5.62 -0.52
CA GLY A 188 -9.86 4.69 0.01
C GLY A 188 -11.30 5.11 -0.28
N ASP A 189 -11.52 6.35 -0.74
CA ASP A 189 -12.80 6.85 -1.24
C ASP A 189 -12.86 6.76 -2.77
N TYR A 190 -14.05 7.00 -3.34
CA TYR A 190 -14.26 6.87 -4.78
C TYR A 190 -14.10 8.16 -5.57
N ASN A 191 -13.67 9.26 -4.95
CA ASN A 191 -13.48 10.54 -5.63
C ASN A 191 -12.19 10.55 -6.48
N LYS A 192 -12.13 11.46 -7.45
CA LYS A 192 -11.01 11.61 -8.40
C LYS A 192 -10.52 13.05 -8.38
N TYR A 193 -9.23 13.28 -8.12
CA TYR A 193 -8.69 14.62 -7.87
C TYR A 193 -7.60 14.96 -8.90
N VAL A 194 -7.78 16.06 -9.63
CA VAL A 194 -6.89 16.42 -10.74
C VAL A 194 -5.48 16.71 -10.26
N VAL A 195 -5.32 17.40 -9.12
CA VAL A 195 -4.00 17.77 -8.57
C VAL A 195 -3.18 16.51 -8.24
N ASN A 196 -3.73 15.59 -7.46
CA ASN A 196 -3.02 14.36 -7.08
C ASN A 196 -2.81 13.43 -8.29
N SER A 197 -3.83 13.30 -9.14
CA SER A 197 -3.71 12.54 -10.39
C SER A 197 -2.66 13.10 -11.35
N GLY A 198 -2.47 14.43 -11.37
CA GLY A 198 -1.44 15.08 -12.18
C GLY A 198 -0.03 14.62 -11.80
N ILE A 199 0.30 14.70 -10.50
CA ILE A 199 1.63 14.25 -10.03
C ILE A 199 1.80 12.73 -10.15
N SER A 200 0.75 11.92 -9.90
CA SER A 200 0.81 10.47 -10.11
C SER A 200 1.07 10.11 -11.57
N THR A 201 0.36 10.76 -12.50
CA THR A 201 0.54 10.55 -13.95
C THR A 201 1.94 10.97 -14.39
N GLY A 202 2.41 12.15 -13.95
CA GLY A 202 3.76 12.63 -14.24
C GLY A 202 4.84 11.67 -13.73
N THR A 203 4.66 11.12 -12.52
CA THR A 203 5.61 10.15 -11.95
C THR A 203 5.72 8.87 -12.78
N LEU A 204 4.59 8.33 -13.27
CA LEU A 204 4.59 7.15 -14.15
C LEU A 204 5.21 7.44 -15.52
N LEU A 205 4.99 8.64 -16.06
CA LEU A 205 5.65 9.09 -17.28
C LEU A 205 7.17 9.20 -17.08
N SER A 206 7.63 9.87 -16.03
CA SER A 206 9.07 9.96 -15.71
C SER A 206 9.71 8.59 -15.49
N LEU A 207 9.02 7.65 -14.85
CA LEU A 207 9.51 6.28 -14.70
C LEU A 207 9.75 5.60 -16.06
N TYR A 208 8.89 5.84 -17.04
CA TYR A 208 9.09 5.35 -18.40
C TYR A 208 10.22 6.09 -19.13
N GLU A 209 10.33 7.41 -18.97
CA GLU A 209 11.40 8.22 -19.59
C GLU A 209 12.79 7.85 -19.06
N ASP A 210 12.93 7.62 -17.75
CA ASP A 210 14.20 7.29 -17.10
C ASP A 210 14.64 5.84 -17.38
N PHE A 211 13.67 4.91 -17.49
CA PHE A 211 13.95 3.47 -17.64
C PHE A 211 13.15 2.81 -18.79
N PRO A 212 13.24 3.32 -20.03
CA PRO A 212 12.33 2.95 -21.11
C PRO A 212 12.44 1.47 -21.50
N GLN A 213 13.66 0.93 -21.55
CA GLN A 213 13.89 -0.47 -21.88
C GLN A 213 13.34 -1.41 -20.81
N HIS A 214 13.53 -1.07 -19.52
CA HIS A 214 13.02 -1.88 -18.43
C HIS A 214 11.49 -1.82 -18.38
N MET A 215 10.90 -0.63 -18.44
CA MET A 215 9.45 -0.44 -18.43
C MET A 215 8.75 -1.05 -19.65
N ALA A 216 9.41 -1.13 -20.81
CA ALA A 216 8.90 -1.87 -21.96
C ALA A 216 8.76 -3.38 -21.71
N SER A 217 9.55 -3.94 -20.78
CA SER A 217 9.50 -5.37 -20.42
C SER A 217 8.54 -5.70 -19.27
N VAL A 218 8.20 -4.72 -18.44
CA VAL A 218 7.34 -4.92 -17.28
C VAL A 218 5.88 -5.09 -17.72
N GLN A 219 5.36 -6.29 -17.50
CA GLN A 219 3.95 -6.61 -17.73
C GLN A 219 3.20 -6.69 -16.40
N THR A 220 2.16 -5.90 -16.22
CA THR A 220 1.32 -5.85 -15.02
C THR A 220 0.05 -6.72 -15.15
N ASN A 221 -0.17 -7.37 -16.30
CA ASN A 221 -1.34 -8.22 -16.57
C ASN A 221 -2.66 -7.45 -16.44
N ILE A 222 -2.80 -6.40 -17.25
CA ILE A 222 -4.00 -5.57 -17.42
C ILE A 222 -4.70 -5.92 -18.74
N PRO A 223 -5.95 -5.46 -18.98
CA PRO A 223 -6.67 -5.75 -20.22
C PRO A 223 -5.90 -5.38 -21.49
N GLU A 224 -5.07 -4.35 -21.42
CA GLU A 224 -4.25 -3.87 -22.54
C GLU A 224 -2.91 -4.62 -22.71
N THR A 225 -2.53 -5.52 -21.79
CA THR A 225 -1.25 -6.23 -21.87
C THR A 225 -1.12 -7.01 -23.17
N GLY A 226 -0.02 -6.76 -23.90
CA GLY A 226 0.27 -7.42 -25.18
C GLY A 226 -0.29 -6.68 -26.41
N ASN A 227 -0.83 -5.47 -26.26
CA ASN A 227 -1.32 -4.65 -27.39
C ASN A 227 -0.22 -3.88 -28.15
N GLY A 228 1.06 -4.10 -27.83
CA GLY A 228 2.20 -3.37 -28.41
C GLY A 228 2.54 -2.05 -27.72
N VAL A 229 1.78 -1.64 -26.70
CA VAL A 229 2.09 -0.49 -25.83
C VAL A 229 2.53 -1.01 -24.46
N PRO A 230 3.62 -0.48 -23.86
CA PRO A 230 4.02 -0.83 -22.49
C PRO A 230 2.88 -0.64 -21.48
N ASP A 231 2.73 -1.57 -20.54
CA ASP A 231 1.61 -1.57 -19.60
C ASP A 231 1.54 -0.29 -18.76
N ILE A 232 2.70 0.27 -18.37
CA ILE A 232 2.76 1.56 -17.68
C ILE A 232 2.15 2.70 -18.49
N LEU A 233 2.37 2.72 -19.81
CA LEU A 233 1.80 3.74 -20.70
C LEU A 233 0.31 3.49 -20.95
N ASN A 234 -0.13 2.24 -21.04
CA ASN A 234 -1.56 1.91 -21.10
C ASN A 234 -2.28 2.44 -19.85
N GLU A 235 -1.69 2.28 -18.66
CA GLU A 235 -2.26 2.79 -17.41
C GLU A 235 -2.24 4.33 -17.35
N VAL A 236 -1.15 4.97 -17.78
CA VAL A 236 -1.10 6.44 -17.93
C VAL A 236 -2.19 6.96 -18.88
N LEU A 237 -2.38 6.30 -20.04
CA LEU A 237 -3.41 6.67 -21.01
C LEU A 237 -4.83 6.51 -20.44
N TRP A 238 -5.04 5.55 -19.53
CA TRP A 238 -6.32 5.42 -18.82
C TRP A 238 -6.67 6.71 -18.07
N ASN A 239 -5.71 7.26 -17.35
CA ASN A 239 -5.91 8.46 -16.54
C ASN A 239 -5.87 9.76 -17.34
N LEU A 240 -4.96 9.89 -18.32
CA LEU A 240 -4.92 11.06 -19.21
C LEU A 240 -6.25 11.26 -19.94
N ARG A 241 -6.91 10.17 -20.37
CA ARG A 241 -8.24 10.26 -20.97
C ARG A 241 -9.27 10.85 -20.02
N TRP A 242 -9.19 10.58 -18.72
CA TRP A 242 -10.05 11.24 -17.73
C TRP A 242 -9.64 12.70 -17.51
N LEU A 243 -8.35 13.00 -17.35
CA LEU A 243 -7.88 14.38 -17.18
C LEU A 243 -8.33 15.30 -18.33
N LEU A 244 -8.37 14.80 -19.57
CA LEU A 244 -8.91 15.52 -20.72
C LEU A 244 -10.40 15.86 -20.56
N THR A 245 -11.21 14.99 -19.95
CA THR A 245 -12.63 15.28 -19.67
C THR A 245 -12.84 16.32 -18.57
N MET A 246 -11.81 16.54 -17.74
CA MET A 246 -11.85 17.53 -16.66
C MET A 246 -11.57 18.95 -17.16
N GLN A 247 -11.14 19.13 -18.41
CA GLN A 247 -10.98 20.44 -19.02
C GLN A 247 -12.32 20.96 -19.57
N ASP A 248 -12.67 22.19 -19.22
CA ASP A 248 -13.83 22.88 -19.79
C ASP A 248 -13.48 23.32 -21.22
N PRO A 249 -14.19 22.83 -22.26
CA PRO A 249 -13.89 23.14 -23.65
C PRO A 249 -14.17 24.61 -24.01
N ALA A 250 -14.91 25.35 -23.18
CA ALA A 250 -15.24 26.74 -23.45
C ALA A 250 -14.10 27.72 -23.12
N ASP A 251 -13.28 27.43 -22.11
CA ASP A 251 -12.23 28.34 -21.64
C ASP A 251 -10.89 27.66 -21.28
N GLY A 252 -10.81 26.34 -21.37
CA GLY A 252 -9.60 25.58 -21.10
C GLY A 252 -9.26 25.41 -19.61
N GLY A 253 -10.06 25.97 -18.69
CA GLY A 253 -9.89 25.76 -17.25
C GLY A 253 -10.19 24.30 -16.87
N VAL A 254 -9.54 23.79 -15.82
CA VAL A 254 -9.61 22.38 -15.44
C VAL A 254 -10.27 22.22 -14.08
N TYR A 255 -11.38 21.50 -14.00
CA TYR A 255 -12.09 21.26 -12.73
C TYR A 255 -11.17 20.58 -11.72
N ASN A 256 -11.17 21.05 -10.47
CA ASN A 256 -10.22 20.58 -9.46
C ASN A 256 -10.41 19.09 -9.08
N LYS A 257 -11.65 18.60 -9.04
CA LYS A 257 -11.99 17.21 -8.74
C LYS A 257 -13.37 16.81 -9.25
N LEU A 258 -13.57 15.50 -9.37
CA LEU A 258 -14.84 14.82 -9.56
C LEU A 258 -15.17 14.06 -8.27
N THR A 259 -16.24 14.48 -7.59
CA THR A 259 -16.48 14.13 -6.19
C THR A 259 -17.96 13.93 -5.89
N ASN A 260 -18.25 13.20 -4.83
CA ASN A 260 -19.56 13.18 -4.20
C ASN A 260 -19.67 14.38 -3.25
N ALA A 261 -20.89 14.74 -2.84
CA ALA A 261 -21.11 15.83 -1.89
C ALA A 261 -20.60 15.51 -0.47
N ASN A 262 -20.67 14.23 -0.10
CA ASN A 262 -20.14 13.67 1.15
C ASN A 262 -19.29 12.43 0.81
N PHE A 263 -18.43 12.02 1.74
CA PHE A 263 -17.68 10.77 1.57
C PHE A 263 -18.60 9.55 1.53
N ASP A 264 -18.17 8.57 0.75
CA ASP A 264 -18.87 7.31 0.54
C ASP A 264 -18.89 6.47 1.82
N ALA A 265 -19.87 5.58 1.92
CA ALA A 265 -19.87 4.56 2.96
C ALA A 265 -18.76 3.53 2.69
N MET A 266 -18.48 2.68 3.68
CA MET A 266 -17.63 1.50 3.51
C MET A 266 -18.37 0.41 2.72
N GLU A 267 -18.54 0.64 1.42
CA GLU A 267 -19.26 -0.22 0.48
C GLU A 267 -18.54 -0.30 -0.86
N MET A 268 -18.93 -1.23 -1.74
CA MET A 268 -18.33 -1.35 -3.08
C MET A 268 -18.76 -0.19 -4.00
N PRO A 269 -17.94 0.22 -4.99
CA PRO A 269 -18.21 1.40 -5.80
C PRO A 269 -19.43 1.25 -6.74
N ASP A 270 -19.96 0.04 -6.90
CA ASP A 270 -21.22 -0.19 -7.63
C ASP A 270 -22.45 0.03 -6.77
N LYS A 271 -22.30 0.18 -5.45
CA LYS A 271 -23.40 0.41 -4.50
C LYS A 271 -23.64 1.88 -4.25
N ASP A 272 -22.60 2.69 -4.35
CA ASP A 272 -22.76 4.13 -4.35
C ASP A 272 -23.49 4.58 -5.63
N LYS A 273 -24.64 5.23 -5.41
CA LYS A 273 -25.51 5.80 -6.44
C LYS A 273 -25.71 7.31 -6.24
N THR A 274 -24.95 7.91 -5.35
CA THR A 274 -25.11 9.33 -5.08
C THR A 274 -24.66 10.17 -6.28
N PRO A 275 -25.29 11.33 -6.51
CA PRO A 275 -24.87 12.20 -7.60
C PRO A 275 -23.43 12.65 -7.41
N ARG A 276 -22.68 12.67 -8.52
CA ARG A 276 -21.28 13.09 -8.54
C ARG A 276 -21.15 14.43 -9.25
N TYR A 277 -20.15 15.19 -8.85
CA TYR A 277 -19.98 16.57 -9.25
C TYR A 277 -18.56 16.87 -9.68
N VAL A 278 -18.42 17.67 -10.74
CA VAL A 278 -17.19 18.46 -10.92
C VAL A 278 -17.30 19.76 -10.14
N VAL A 279 -16.20 20.18 -9.51
CA VAL A 279 -16.14 21.40 -8.70
C VAL A 279 -15.18 22.44 -9.30
N GLN A 280 -15.14 23.63 -8.70
CA GLN A 280 -14.41 24.80 -9.19
C GLN A 280 -13.06 24.47 -9.83
N LYS A 281 -12.85 25.06 -11.00
CA LYS A 281 -11.61 25.04 -11.77
C LYS A 281 -10.73 26.23 -11.43
#